data_AF-A0A081ATQ0-F1
#
_entry.id   AF-A0A081ATQ0-F1
#
_cell.length_a   1.000
_cell.length_b   1.000
_cell.length_c   1.000
_cell.angle_alpha   90.00
_cell.angle_beta   90.00
_cell.angle_gamma   90.00
#
_symmetry.space_group_name_H-M   'P 1'
#
loop_
_entity.id
_entity.type
_entity.pdbx_description
1 polymer ?
#
loop_
_entity_poly.entity_id
_entity_poly.type
_entity_poly.pdbx_seq_one_letter_code
_entity_poly.pdbx_strand_id
1 'polypeptide(L)'
;VNFDTNHWACLVINKLKKEIVVYDSMNKRKIGKILKLMAREIDGGLLESAFKHLTMTTPRQKDGDSYGIFVCLQFWRQVSNAAPTDVSSRGLVRVRWEMLQALMNQKAQ
;
A
#
# COMPACT_ATOMS: atom_id res chain seq x y z
N VAL A 1 4.17 -3.47 -5.29
CA VAL A 1 5.10 -3.30 -6.43
C VAL A 1 6.51 -3.18 -5.89
N ASN A 2 7.42 -4.04 -6.32
CA ASN A 2 8.83 -3.98 -5.95
C ASN A 2 9.60 -3.16 -6.99
N PHE A 3 10.51 -2.31 -6.52
CA PHE A 3 11.38 -1.46 -7.32
C PHE A 3 12.83 -1.70 -6.89
N ASP A 4 13.72 -1.88 -7.87
CA ASP A 4 15.16 -2.04 -7.66
C ASP A 4 15.50 -3.10 -6.60
N THR A 5 14.74 -4.20 -6.56
CA THR A 5 14.84 -5.35 -5.63
C THR A 5 14.58 -5.07 -4.16
N ASN A 6 14.73 -3.83 -3.69
CA ASN A 6 14.70 -3.49 -2.27
C ASN A 6 13.61 -2.49 -1.87
N HIS A 7 12.91 -1.83 -2.79
CA HIS A 7 11.93 -0.81 -2.44
C HIS A 7 10.52 -1.28 -2.74
N TRP A 8 9.63 -1.26 -1.75
CA TRP A 8 8.22 -1.60 -1.97
C TRP A 8 7.34 -0.37 -1.96
N ALA A 9 6.43 -0.31 -2.93
CA ALA A 9 5.36 0.68 -2.97
C ALA A 9 4.04 0.03 -3.36
N CYS A 10 2.95 0.75 -3.13
CA CYS A 10 1.59 0.26 -3.18
C CYS A 10 0.83 0.87 -4.37
N LEU A 11 0.07 0.01 -5.04
CA LEU A 11 -0.97 0.36 -6.00
C LEU A 11 -2.19 -0.47 -5.65
N VAL A 12 -3.34 0.17 -5.44
CA VAL A 12 -4.61 -0.48 -5.11
C VAL A 12 -5.66 -0.03 -6.10
N ILE A 13 -6.43 -0.98 -6.63
CA ILE A 13 -7.61 -0.72 -7.44
C ILE A 13 -8.83 -1.09 -6.58
N ASN A 14 -9.61 -0.09 -6.18
CA ASN A 14 -10.85 -0.29 -5.46
C ASN A 14 -12.03 -0.16 -6.44
N LYS A 15 -12.58 -1.30 -6.87
CA LYS A 15 -13.70 -1.33 -7.83
C LYS A 15 -15.00 -0.76 -7.26
N LEU A 16 -15.25 -0.94 -5.95
CA LEU A 16 -16.46 -0.44 -5.31
C LEU A 16 -16.48 1.09 -5.25
N LYS A 17 -15.33 1.70 -4.94
CA LYS A 17 -15.18 3.16 -4.89
C LYS A 17 -14.84 3.78 -6.25
N LYS A 18 -14.51 2.96 -7.26
CA LYS A 18 -13.92 3.37 -8.54
C LYS A 18 -12.67 4.25 -8.36
N GLU A 19 -11.75 3.80 -7.51
CA GLU A 19 -10.52 4.53 -7.19
C GLU A 19 -9.27 3.68 -7.49
N ILE A 20 -8.22 4.31 -8.03
CA ILE A 20 -6.87 3.76 -8.06
C ILE A 20 -6.00 4.58 -7.10
N VAL A 21 -5.48 3.94 -6.06
CA VAL A 21 -4.63 4.57 -5.05
C VAL A 21 -3.19 4.14 -5.29
N VAL A 22 -2.28 5.11 -5.40
CA VAL A 22 -0.84 4.88 -5.37
C VAL A 22 -0.24 5.44 -4.10
N TYR A 23 0.71 4.72 -3.51
CA TYR A 23 1.32 5.08 -2.25
C TYR A 23 2.77 4.59 -2.18
N ASP A 24 3.67 5.48 -1.76
CA ASP A 24 5.06 5.18 -1.47
C ASP A 24 5.41 5.80 -0.12
N SER A 25 5.75 4.98 0.87
CA SER A 25 6.05 5.42 2.23
C SER A 25 7.31 6.28 2.31
N MET A 26 8.24 6.15 1.35
CA MET A 26 9.40 7.03 1.22
C MET A 26 9.11 8.27 0.37
N ASN A 27 7.93 8.33 -0.25
CA ASN A 27 7.49 9.39 -1.16
C ASN A 27 8.57 9.82 -2.17
N LYS A 28 9.27 8.85 -2.77
CA LYS A 28 10.32 9.06 -3.76
C LYS A 28 9.66 9.54 -5.05
N ARG A 29 10.08 10.71 -5.54
CA ARG A 29 9.50 11.35 -6.74
C ARG A 29 9.51 10.43 -7.97
N LYS A 30 10.62 9.69 -8.20
CA LYS A 30 10.76 8.76 -9.35
C LYS A 30 9.75 7.62 -9.26
N ILE A 31 9.65 6.98 -8.09
CA ILE A 31 8.74 5.85 -7.85
C ILE A 31 7.28 6.29 -7.97
N GLY A 32 6.93 7.44 -7.38
CA GLY A 32 5.60 8.02 -7.50
C GLY A 32 5.19 8.33 -8.95
N LYS A 33 6.12 8.76 -9.81
CA LYS A 33 5.84 8.94 -11.24
C LYS A 33 5.55 7.61 -11.93
N ILE A 34 6.36 6.58 -11.67
CA ILE A 34 6.17 5.25 -12.28
C ILE A 34 4.82 4.66 -11.85
N LEU A 35 4.48 4.71 -10.57
CA LEU A 35 3.18 4.22 -10.08
C LEU A 35 2.00 4.93 -10.75
N LYS A 36 2.08 6.25 -10.95
CA LYS A 36 1.04 7.02 -11.65
C LYS A 36 0.93 6.64 -13.13
N LEU A 37 2.03 6.31 -13.78
CA LEU A 37 2.01 5.81 -15.17
C LEU A 37 1.32 4.44 -15.22
N MET A 38 1.71 3.51 -14.34
CA MET A 38 1.05 2.20 -14.22
C MET A 38 -0.45 2.34 -13.95
N ALA A 39 -0.84 3.24 -13.05
CA ALA A 39 -2.25 3.51 -12.76
C ALA A 39 -3.02 3.96 -14.00
N ARG A 40 -2.43 4.83 -14.84
CA ARG A 40 -3.06 5.30 -16.09
C ARG A 40 -3.15 4.21 -17.15
N GLU A 41 -2.12 3.39 -17.29
CA GLU A 41 -2.12 2.25 -18.23
C GLU A 41 -3.21 1.25 -17.86
N ILE A 42 -3.36 0.96 -16.56
CA ILE A 42 -4.43 0.09 -16.06
C ILE A 42 -5.81 0.69 -16.34
N ASP A 43 -6.01 1.97 -15.99
CA ASP A 43 -7.30 2.65 -16.17
C ASP A 43 -7.71 2.76 -17.64
N GLY A 44 -6.76 3.05 -18.53
CA GLY A 44 -7.03 3.20 -19.97
C GLY A 44 -7.12 1.89 -20.75
N GLY A 45 -6.57 0.79 -20.24
CA GLY A 45 -6.49 -0.48 -20.98
C GLY A 45 -7.31 -1.64 -20.42
N LEU A 46 -7.55 -1.66 -19.11
CA LEU A 46 -8.10 -2.84 -18.41
C LEU A 46 -9.43 -2.58 -17.69
N LEU A 47 -9.80 -1.31 -17.48
CA LEU A 47 -11.00 -0.94 -16.73
C LEU A 47 -12.10 -0.41 -17.66
N GLU A 48 -13.33 -0.83 -17.43
CA GLU A 48 -14.49 -0.52 -18.30
C GLU A 48 -14.96 0.93 -18.21
N SER A 49 -14.57 1.66 -17.16
CA SER A 49 -14.94 3.06 -16.94
C SER A 49 -13.81 3.77 -16.23
N ALA A 50 -13.68 5.07 -16.38
CA ALA A 50 -12.61 5.84 -15.73
C ALA A 50 -12.67 5.76 -14.19
N PHE A 51 -11.53 5.50 -13.58
CA PHE A 51 -11.34 5.50 -12.13
C PHE A 51 -10.76 6.83 -11.67
N LYS A 52 -11.03 7.22 -10.43
CA LYS A 52 -10.37 8.37 -9.80
C LYS A 52 -8.97 7.98 -9.34
N HIS A 53 -7.98 8.78 -9.74
CA HIS A 53 -6.57 8.56 -9.36
C HIS A 53 -6.24 9.31 -8.07
N LEU A 54 -5.77 8.59 -7.06
CA LEU A 54 -5.40 9.12 -5.76
C LEU A 54 -3.92 8.86 -5.48
N THR A 55 -3.23 9.86 -4.96
CA THR A 55 -1.85 9.72 -4.47
C THR A 55 -1.84 9.95 -2.97
N MET A 56 -1.49 8.92 -2.21
CA MET A 56 -1.26 9.08 -0.78
C MET A 56 0.19 9.45 -0.53
N THR A 57 0.38 10.45 0.32
CA THR A 57 1.70 10.98 0.72
C THR A 57 2.00 10.73 2.20
N THR A 58 1.01 10.20 2.93
CA THR A 58 1.08 9.84 4.34
C THR A 58 0.45 8.47 4.57
N PRO A 59 0.87 7.76 5.63
CA PRO A 59 1.99 8.08 6.52
C PRO A 59 3.36 7.96 5.83
N ARG A 60 4.40 8.59 6.37
CA ARG A 60 5.77 8.47 5.87
C ARG A 60 6.61 7.58 6.78
N GLN A 61 7.38 6.68 6.20
CA GLN A 61 8.37 5.94 6.96
C GLN A 61 9.57 6.83 7.26
N LYS A 62 10.23 6.55 8.37
CA LYS A 62 11.47 7.25 8.79
C LYS A 62 12.70 6.33 8.75
N ASP A 63 12.48 5.03 8.64
CA ASP A 63 13.51 4.01 8.55
C ASP A 63 13.75 3.57 7.09
N GLY A 64 14.76 2.72 6.92
CA GLY A 64 15.19 2.22 5.61
C GLY A 64 14.56 0.89 5.21
N ASP A 65 13.74 0.26 6.05
CA ASP A 65 13.36 -1.15 5.92
C ASP A 65 11.87 -1.46 6.18
N SER A 66 11.06 -0.48 6.64
CA SER A 66 9.64 -0.72 6.91
C SER A 66 8.72 -0.60 5.69
N TYR A 67 9.22 -0.36 4.47
CA TYR A 67 8.38 -0.13 3.27
C TYR A 67 7.39 -1.26 3.02
N GLY A 68 7.78 -2.51 3.29
CA GLY A 68 6.89 -3.67 3.13
C GLY A 68 5.71 -3.60 4.09
N ILE A 69 5.97 -3.22 5.34
CA ILE A 69 4.93 -3.07 6.38
C ILE A 69 3.99 -1.92 6.05
N PHE A 70 4.51 -0.79 5.56
CA PHE A 70 3.67 0.33 5.12
C PHE A 70 2.77 -0.06 3.93
N VAL A 71 3.28 -0.85 2.97
CA VAL A 71 2.47 -1.39 1.87
C VAL A 71 1.39 -2.34 2.38
N CYS A 72 1.73 -3.29 3.25
CA CYS A 72 0.75 -4.23 3.83
C CYS A 72 -0.31 -3.50 4.66
N LEU A 73 0.08 -2.51 5.47
CA LEU A 73 -0.85 -1.70 6.25
C LEU A 73 -1.79 -0.92 5.33
N GLN A 74 -1.29 -0.43 4.20
CA GLN A 74 -2.12 0.25 3.23
C GLN A 74 -3.14 -0.68 2.58
N PHE A 75 -2.78 -1.93 2.28
CA PHE A 75 -3.76 -2.92 1.83
C PHE A 75 -4.81 -3.22 2.91
N TRP A 76 -4.40 -3.39 4.16
CA TRP A 76 -5.31 -3.64 5.27
C TRP A 76 -6.35 -2.52 5.41
N ARG A 77 -5.93 -1.25 5.35
CA ARG A 77 -6.84 -0.09 5.41
C ARG A 77 -7.88 -0.03 4.30
N GLN A 78 -7.64 -0.68 3.17
CA GLN A 78 -8.60 -0.69 2.05
C GLN A 78 -9.73 -1.68 2.26
N VAL A 79 -9.52 -2.68 3.12
CA VAL A 79 -10.47 -3.79 3.34
C VAL A 79 -11.03 -3.84 4.77
N SER A 80 -10.44 -3.12 5.72
CA SER A 80 -10.90 -3.11 7.11
C SER A 80 -10.65 -1.79 7.82
N ASN A 81 -11.68 -1.32 8.53
CA ASN A 81 -11.59 -0.17 9.42
C ASN A 81 -10.83 -0.47 10.72
N ALA A 82 -10.54 -1.74 11.01
CA ALA A 82 -9.76 -2.15 12.18
C ALA A 82 -8.24 -2.03 11.97
N ALA A 83 -7.79 -1.60 10.78
CA ALA A 83 -6.38 -1.46 10.48
C ALA A 83 -5.69 -0.42 11.41
N PRO A 84 -4.52 -0.73 11.98
CA PRO A 84 -3.83 0.18 12.89
C PRO A 84 -3.50 1.56 12.28
N THR A 85 -3.54 2.58 13.13
CA THR A 85 -3.20 3.96 12.76
C THR A 85 -1.84 4.41 13.29
N ASP A 86 -1.36 3.81 14.39
CA ASP A 86 -0.04 4.09 14.96
C ASP A 86 1.09 3.53 14.09
N VAL A 87 1.85 4.46 13.50
CA VAL A 87 3.03 4.18 12.65
C VAL A 87 4.32 4.70 13.29
N SER A 88 4.31 4.94 14.60
CA SER A 88 5.56 5.11 15.36
C SER A 88 6.41 3.84 15.28
N SER A 89 7.69 3.91 15.65
CA SER A 89 8.55 2.71 15.67
C SER A 89 7.94 1.58 16.51
N ARG A 90 7.33 1.91 17.66
CA ARG A 90 6.62 0.93 18.51
C ARG A 90 5.33 0.44 17.85
N GLY A 91 4.57 1.34 17.21
CA GLY A 91 3.38 0.99 16.44
C GLY A 91 3.68 0.00 15.33
N LEU A 92 4.75 0.22 14.56
CA LEU A 92 5.17 -0.68 13.48
C LEU A 92 5.60 -2.07 13.98
N VAL A 93 6.22 -2.18 15.15
CA VAL A 93 6.49 -3.48 15.78
C VAL A 93 5.18 -4.20 16.09
N ARG A 94 4.17 -3.50 16.61
CA ARG A 94 2.85 -4.07 16.85
C ARG A 94 2.17 -4.52 15.57
N VAL A 95 2.19 -3.69 14.53
CA VAL A 95 1.62 -4.03 13.20
C VAL A 95 2.25 -5.30 12.64
N ARG A 96 3.58 -5.46 12.73
CA ARG A 96 4.27 -6.70 12.33
C ARG A 96 3.73 -7.91 13.09
N TRP A 97 3.51 -7.78 14.39
CA TRP A 97 2.99 -8.86 15.22
C TRP A 97 1.52 -9.17 14.89
N GLU A 98 0.67 -8.16 14.71
CA GLU A 98 -0.73 -8.39 14.33
C GLU A 98 -0.85 -9.09 12.97
N MET A 99 -0.01 -8.71 12.00
CA MET A 99 0.07 -9.40 10.70
C MET A 99 0.51 -10.85 10.85
N LEU A 100 1.56 -11.11 11.63
CA LEU A 100 2.03 -12.48 11.88
C LEU A 100 0.99 -13.32 12.63
N GLN A 101 0.31 -12.76 13.64
CA GLN A 101 -0.80 -13.45 14.32
C GLN A 101 -1.94 -13.77 13.37
N ALA A 102 -2.31 -12.85 12.48
CA ALA A 102 -3.33 -13.11 11.47
C ALA A 102 -2.93 -14.29 10.57
N LEU A 103 -1.66 -14.38 10.15
CA LEU A 103 -1.13 -15.49 9.35
C LEU A 103 -1.11 -16.81 10.13
N MET A 104 -0.68 -16.81 11.39
CA MET A 104 -0.64 -18.02 12.22
C MET A 104 -2.04 -18.56 12.56
N ASN A 105 -3.03 -17.66 12.67
CA ASN A 105 -4.41 -18.02 12.97
C ASN A 105 -5.21 -18.40 11.71
N GLN A 106 -4.65 -18.23 10.52
CA GLN A 106 -5.21 -18.83 9.32
C GLN A 106 -4.96 -20.34 9.38
N LYS A 107 -6.05 -21.12 9.37
CA LYS A 107 -5.93 -22.56 9.13
C LYS A 107 -5.30 -22.75 7.75
N ALA A 108 -4.25 -23.57 7.67
CA ALA A 108 -3.70 -23.99 6.38
C ALA A 108 -4.86 -24.52 5.53
N GLN A 109 -5.05 -23.90 4.37
CA GLN A 109 -6.13 -24.19 3.44
C GLN A 109 -5.84 -25.48 2.67
#